data_AF-A0A950HRI5-F1
#
_entry.id   AF-A0A950HRI5-F1
#
_cell.length_a   1.000
_cell.length_b   1.000
_cell.length_c   1.000
_cell.angle_alpha   90.00
_cell.angle_beta   90.00
_cell.angle_gamma   90.00
#
_symmetry.space_group_name_H-M   'P 1'
#
loop_
_entity.id
_entity.type
_entity.pdbx_description
1 polymer ?
#
loop_
_entity_poly.entity_id
_entity_poly.type
_entity_poly.pdbx_seq_one_letter_code
_entity_poly.pdbx_strand_id
1 'polypeptide(L)'
;MGEADELSQVIGDIYDASLDPALWPSAIESVCGYVRAASASLHSQDSISRATDVLFWWGREASASYYFELYLEKYGRINPIFPGVIFFDVELPVAVPDVLSCEEFVRTRFFREWLAPQNLIDGLFSNLEKGATSCALFTAMRHAGQGEVDDEMRRRFELVTPHIRRSMLIGKVIDLHRVEAAALADSLDELASAMFIVDSTGRIVHANASAHRLIGEAKVLRATNGRLAAFDPQENRVLLDVFTAAQGGDGAVGKRGIAIPLKARTGERYVAHVLPLTSGARRKAGVSYSAAAAMFVRKAMLDLPSPPEAIAHQFKLTPAEIRVLFAIVEIGGAPEVASVLGISEQTVKTHLHRTFEKTATRRQADLVKLVASYSGRP
;
A
#
# COMPACT_ATOMS: atom_id res chain seq x y z
N MET A 1 -25.72 -0.26 36.90
CA MET A 1 -25.50 0.31 35.56
C MET A 1 -26.79 0.09 34.78
N GLY A 2 -27.35 1.11 34.13
CA GLY A 2 -28.59 0.95 33.37
C GLY A 2 -28.34 0.23 32.04
N GLU A 3 -29.39 -0.29 31.41
CA GLU A 3 -29.29 -0.93 30.08
C GLU A 3 -28.72 0.02 29.01
N ALA A 4 -29.07 1.31 29.08
CA ALA A 4 -28.53 2.33 28.18
C ALA A 4 -27.02 2.53 28.34
N ASP A 5 -26.51 2.47 29.57
CA ASP A 5 -25.08 2.57 29.85
C ASP A 5 -24.34 1.34 29.33
N GLU A 6 -24.92 0.14 29.52
CA GLU A 6 -24.38 -1.13 29.01
C GLU A 6 -24.32 -1.11 27.47
N LEU A 7 -25.40 -0.68 26.80
CA LEU A 7 -25.42 -0.51 25.35
C LEU A 7 -24.37 0.49 24.88
N SER A 8 -24.24 1.64 25.55
CA SER A 8 -23.25 2.65 25.19
C SER A 8 -21.82 2.13 25.30
N GLN A 9 -21.52 1.33 26.33
CA GLN A 9 -20.21 0.71 26.49
C GLN A 9 -19.92 -0.29 25.37
N VAL A 10 -20.88 -1.18 25.08
CA VAL A 10 -20.75 -2.19 24.02
C VAL A 10 -20.55 -1.55 22.66
N ILE A 11 -21.26 -0.46 22.37
CA ILE A 11 -21.06 0.33 21.14
C ILE A 11 -19.64 0.88 21.09
N GLY A 12 -19.12 1.41 22.20
CA GLY A 12 -17.73 1.86 22.32
C GLY A 12 -16.74 0.75 21.99
N ASP A 13 -16.87 -0.40 22.63
CA ASP A 13 -16.00 -1.57 22.42
C ASP A 13 -16.01 -2.02 20.94
N ILE A 14 -17.18 -2.01 20.29
CA ILE A 14 -17.34 -2.35 18.87
C ILE A 14 -16.60 -1.33 17.96
N TYR A 15 -16.62 -0.04 18.29
CA TYR A 15 -15.93 0.97 17.49
C TYR A 15 -14.42 0.97 17.73
N ASP A 16 -13.96 0.75 18.97
CA ASP A 16 -12.54 0.61 19.26
C ASP A 16 -11.93 -0.59 18.51
N ALA A 17 -12.67 -1.71 18.44
CA ALA A 17 -12.28 -2.88 17.66
C ALA A 17 -12.21 -2.64 16.14
N SER A 18 -12.88 -1.61 15.61
CA SER A 18 -12.73 -1.21 14.20
C SER A 18 -11.40 -0.52 13.90
N LEU A 19 -10.79 0.10 14.91
CA LEU A 19 -9.50 0.78 14.81
C LEU A 19 -8.33 -0.15 15.14
N ASP A 20 -8.54 -1.04 16.13
CA ASP A 20 -7.61 -2.08 16.55
C ASP A 20 -8.29 -3.47 16.52
N PRO A 21 -8.05 -4.27 15.47
CA PRO A 21 -8.67 -5.59 15.33
C PRO A 21 -8.36 -6.57 16.48
N ALA A 22 -7.31 -6.34 17.26
CA ALA A 22 -6.98 -7.19 18.40
C ALA A 22 -8.02 -7.13 19.54
N LEU A 23 -8.88 -6.10 19.54
CA LEU A 23 -9.92 -5.90 20.55
C LEU A 23 -11.22 -6.66 20.24
N TRP A 24 -11.39 -7.18 19.02
CA TRP A 24 -12.62 -7.88 18.63
C TRP A 24 -13.02 -9.05 19.54
N PRO A 25 -12.11 -9.92 20.03
CA PRO A 25 -12.50 -10.97 20.97
C PRO A 25 -13.19 -10.44 22.24
N SER A 26 -12.67 -9.34 22.80
CA SER A 26 -13.28 -8.69 23.97
C SER A 26 -14.57 -7.96 23.60
N ALA A 27 -14.64 -7.34 22.42
CA ALA A 27 -15.88 -6.71 21.96
C ALA A 27 -17.00 -7.74 21.74
N ILE A 28 -16.70 -8.92 21.20
CA ILE A 28 -17.68 -10.00 21.02
C ILE A 28 -18.12 -10.60 22.36
N GLU A 29 -17.23 -10.68 23.35
CA GLU A 29 -17.60 -11.00 24.74
C GLU A 29 -18.61 -9.97 25.30
N SER A 30 -18.31 -8.68 25.20
CA SER A 30 -19.21 -7.59 25.63
C SER A 30 -20.57 -7.67 24.92
N VAL A 31 -20.57 -7.86 23.60
CA VAL A 31 -21.80 -8.05 22.81
C VAL A 31 -22.59 -9.25 23.29
N CYS A 32 -21.93 -10.40 23.48
CA CYS A 32 -22.58 -11.62 23.96
C CYS A 32 -23.22 -11.42 25.34
N GLY A 33 -22.51 -10.72 26.23
CA GLY A 33 -22.99 -10.31 27.54
C GLY A 33 -24.24 -9.43 27.45
N TYR A 34 -24.24 -8.40 26.60
CA TYR A 34 -25.36 -7.49 26.43
C TYR A 34 -26.60 -8.16 25.86
N VAL A 35 -26.46 -8.95 24.78
CA VAL A 35 -27.61 -9.69 24.19
C VAL A 35 -28.07 -10.87 25.05
N ARG A 36 -27.37 -11.15 26.17
CA ARG A 36 -27.62 -12.26 27.11
C ARG A 36 -27.52 -13.64 26.45
N ALA A 37 -26.65 -13.78 25.46
CA ALA A 37 -26.39 -15.04 24.79
C ALA A 37 -25.39 -15.93 25.56
N ALA A 38 -25.33 -17.19 25.16
CA ALA A 38 -24.36 -18.19 25.59
C ALA A 38 -23.05 -18.11 24.81
N SER A 39 -23.17 -17.82 23.51
CA SER A 39 -22.04 -17.63 22.61
C SER A 39 -22.42 -16.63 21.52
N ALA A 40 -21.41 -16.00 20.92
CA ALA A 40 -21.58 -15.08 19.81
C ALA A 40 -20.43 -15.24 18.81
N SER A 41 -20.69 -15.01 17.53
CA SER A 41 -19.63 -14.98 16.51
C SER A 41 -19.89 -14.01 15.38
N LEU A 42 -18.79 -13.54 14.80
CA LEU A 42 -18.73 -12.96 13.47
C LEU A 42 -18.02 -13.94 12.55
N HIS A 43 -18.66 -14.29 11.45
CA HIS A 43 -18.06 -15.19 10.47
C HIS A 43 -18.47 -14.82 9.06
N SER A 44 -17.59 -15.12 8.12
CA SER A 44 -17.86 -15.10 6.69
C SER A 44 -18.18 -16.51 6.22
N GLN A 45 -19.05 -16.61 5.25
CA GLN A 45 -19.38 -17.87 4.61
C GLN A 45 -19.42 -17.71 3.11
N ASP A 46 -18.87 -18.70 2.40
CA ASP A 46 -18.96 -18.79 0.94
C ASP A 46 -20.05 -19.80 0.54
N SER A 47 -21.00 -19.35 -0.28
CA SER A 47 -22.20 -20.12 -0.65
C SER A 47 -21.91 -21.26 -1.62
N ILE A 48 -20.78 -21.22 -2.34
CA ILE A 48 -20.41 -22.22 -3.35
C ILE A 48 -19.62 -23.36 -2.71
N SER A 49 -18.54 -23.02 -2.00
CA SER A 49 -17.66 -23.97 -1.31
C SER A 49 -18.24 -24.47 0.02
N ARG A 50 -19.19 -23.73 0.59
CA ARG A 50 -19.71 -23.90 1.97
C ARG A 50 -18.60 -23.79 3.02
N ALA A 51 -17.50 -23.13 2.69
CA ALA A 51 -16.46 -22.80 3.63
C ALA A 51 -16.97 -21.74 4.61
N THR A 52 -16.62 -21.88 5.88
CA THR A 52 -16.93 -20.91 6.93
C THR A 52 -15.63 -20.40 7.50
N ASP A 53 -15.39 -19.11 7.34
CA ASP A 53 -14.26 -18.40 7.92
C ASP A 53 -14.76 -17.62 9.12
N VAL A 54 -14.56 -18.16 10.32
CA VAL A 54 -14.91 -17.42 11.53
C VAL A 54 -13.86 -16.35 11.77
N LEU A 55 -14.31 -15.10 11.80
CA LEU A 55 -13.46 -13.94 12.05
C LEU A 55 -13.21 -13.80 13.55
N PHE A 56 -14.28 -13.83 14.33
CA PHE A 56 -14.25 -13.68 15.78
C PHE A 56 -15.35 -14.50 16.42
N TRP A 57 -15.08 -15.07 17.59
CA TRP A 57 -16.07 -15.84 18.34
C TRP A 57 -15.77 -15.77 19.83
N TRP A 58 -16.83 -15.90 20.63
CA TRP A 58 -16.75 -16.06 22.07
C TRP A 58 -17.82 -17.05 22.54
N GLY A 59 -17.49 -17.85 23.54
CA GLY A 59 -18.43 -18.74 24.22
C GLY A 59 -18.17 -18.77 25.71
N ARG A 60 -19.25 -18.82 26.50
CA ARG A 60 -19.17 -18.75 27.97
C ARG A 60 -18.59 -20.00 28.62
N GLU A 61 -18.76 -21.17 28.01
CA GLU A 61 -18.34 -22.45 28.59
C GLU A 61 -16.86 -22.77 28.31
N ALA A 62 -16.18 -23.44 29.24
CA ALA A 62 -14.79 -23.87 29.05
C ALA A 62 -14.62 -24.88 27.90
N SER A 63 -15.66 -25.67 27.61
CA SER A 63 -15.73 -26.60 26.48
C SER A 63 -15.95 -25.88 25.13
N ALA A 64 -16.28 -24.59 25.13
CA ALA A 64 -16.75 -23.92 23.94
C ALA A 64 -15.68 -23.88 22.84
N SER A 65 -14.39 -23.76 23.19
CA SER A 65 -13.29 -23.81 22.22
C SER A 65 -13.17 -25.17 21.52
N TYR A 66 -13.40 -26.27 22.24
CA TYR A 66 -13.39 -27.61 21.64
C TYR A 66 -14.50 -27.75 20.59
N TYR A 67 -15.72 -27.32 20.92
CA TYR A 67 -16.84 -27.39 19.99
C TYR A 67 -16.73 -26.41 18.83
N PHE A 68 -16.06 -25.28 19.04
CA PHE A 68 -15.73 -24.32 17.99
C PHE A 68 -14.81 -24.93 16.94
N GLU A 69 -13.74 -25.62 17.33
CA GLU A 69 -12.87 -26.34 16.39
C GLU A 69 -13.64 -27.44 15.63
N LEU A 70 -14.48 -28.23 16.33
CA LEU A 70 -15.34 -29.22 15.67
C LEU A 70 -16.30 -28.60 14.65
N TYR A 71 -16.75 -27.37 14.90
CA TYR A 71 -17.60 -26.65 13.97
C TYR A 71 -16.86 -26.32 12.67
N LEU A 72 -15.66 -25.74 12.78
CA LEU A 72 -14.83 -25.39 11.63
C LEU A 72 -14.47 -26.61 10.78
N GLU A 73 -14.07 -27.71 11.43
CA GLU A 73 -13.62 -28.91 10.73
C GLU A 73 -14.77 -29.71 10.08
N LYS A 74 -15.94 -29.76 10.72
CA LYS A 74 -16.96 -30.76 10.38
C LYS A 74 -18.38 -30.19 10.26
N TYR A 75 -18.86 -29.47 11.27
CA TYR A 75 -20.29 -29.18 11.38
C TYR A 75 -20.75 -27.95 10.60
N GLY A 76 -19.87 -26.97 10.33
CA GLY A 76 -20.19 -25.78 9.55
C GLY A 76 -20.72 -26.10 8.15
N ARG A 77 -20.17 -27.14 7.48
CA ARG A 77 -20.56 -27.56 6.13
C ARG A 77 -21.94 -28.21 6.04
N ILE A 78 -22.48 -28.67 7.17
CA ILE A 78 -23.80 -29.33 7.28
C ILE A 78 -24.80 -28.52 8.10
N ASN A 79 -24.48 -27.27 8.45
CA ASN A 79 -25.38 -26.39 9.16
C ASN A 79 -26.61 -26.07 8.26
N PRO A 80 -27.84 -26.46 8.68
CA PRO A 80 -29.04 -26.34 7.86
C PRO A 80 -29.55 -24.91 7.72
N ILE A 81 -29.07 -23.98 8.56
CA ILE A 81 -29.51 -22.58 8.58
C ILE A 81 -28.94 -21.82 7.37
N PHE A 82 -27.66 -22.05 7.07
CA PHE A 82 -26.88 -21.25 6.14
C PHE A 82 -27.34 -21.22 4.68
N PRO A 83 -27.83 -22.31 4.07
CA PRO A 83 -28.44 -22.22 2.74
C PRO A 83 -29.62 -21.24 2.69
N GLY A 84 -30.32 -21.03 3.82
CA GLY A 84 -31.45 -20.12 3.93
C GLY A 84 -31.06 -18.67 4.26
N VAL A 85 -29.98 -18.45 5.01
CA VAL A 85 -29.66 -17.10 5.53
C VAL A 85 -29.39 -16.07 4.42
N ILE A 86 -28.89 -16.51 3.27
CA ILE A 86 -28.64 -15.63 2.11
C ILE A 86 -29.90 -14.92 1.59
N PHE A 87 -31.10 -15.43 1.88
CA PHE A 87 -32.35 -14.84 1.42
C PHE A 87 -32.85 -13.69 2.29
N PHE A 88 -32.35 -13.55 3.51
CA PHE A 88 -32.74 -12.48 4.42
C PHE A 88 -31.94 -11.20 4.16
N ASP A 89 -32.54 -10.07 4.48
CA ASP A 89 -31.91 -8.77 4.32
C ASP A 89 -30.77 -8.54 5.33
N VAL A 90 -29.90 -7.58 4.99
CA VAL A 90 -28.82 -7.14 5.87
C VAL A 90 -29.40 -6.44 7.10
N GLU A 91 -28.80 -6.65 8.26
CA GLU A 91 -29.23 -6.14 9.58
C GLU A 91 -30.58 -6.66 10.09
N LEU A 92 -31.28 -7.53 9.34
CA LEU A 92 -32.50 -8.19 9.82
C LEU A 92 -32.16 -9.36 10.75
N PRO A 93 -32.66 -9.42 11.99
CA PRO A 93 -32.45 -10.57 12.85
C PRO A 93 -33.42 -11.70 12.51
N VAL A 94 -32.85 -12.88 12.36
CA VAL A 94 -33.53 -14.08 11.95
C VAL A 94 -33.27 -15.13 13.03
N ALA A 95 -34.34 -15.75 13.51
CA ALA A 95 -34.26 -16.87 14.43
C ALA A 95 -34.29 -18.19 13.67
N VAL A 96 -33.94 -19.30 14.33
CA VAL A 96 -34.01 -20.63 13.71
C VAL A 96 -35.39 -20.95 13.11
N PRO A 97 -36.53 -20.68 13.80
CA PRO A 97 -37.86 -20.97 13.28
C PRO A 97 -38.24 -20.19 12.01
N ASP A 98 -37.56 -19.07 11.74
CA ASP A 98 -37.79 -18.27 10.54
C ASP A 98 -37.24 -18.96 9.26
N VAL A 99 -36.36 -19.96 9.43
CA VAL A 99 -35.72 -20.71 8.33
C VAL A 99 -36.28 -22.12 8.17
N LEU A 100 -36.47 -22.84 9.26
CA LEU A 100 -37.04 -24.18 9.29
C LEU A 100 -37.78 -24.44 10.61
N SER A 101 -38.75 -25.35 10.60
CA SER A 101 -39.51 -25.64 11.81
C SER A 101 -38.63 -26.24 12.92
N CYS A 102 -38.98 -26.00 14.18
CA CYS A 102 -38.26 -26.59 15.32
C CYS A 102 -38.20 -28.12 15.23
N GLU A 103 -39.28 -28.77 14.78
CA GLU A 103 -39.32 -30.22 14.60
C GLU A 103 -38.30 -30.73 13.57
N GLU A 104 -38.15 -30.02 12.45
CA GLU A 104 -37.13 -30.35 11.45
C GLU A 104 -35.72 -30.07 11.98
N PHE A 105 -35.54 -28.94 12.67
CA PHE A 105 -34.24 -28.55 13.21
C PHE A 105 -33.67 -29.57 14.19
N VAL A 106 -34.46 -30.01 15.17
CA VAL A 106 -34.00 -30.97 16.20
C VAL A 106 -33.69 -32.36 15.63
N ARG A 107 -34.24 -32.70 14.47
CA ARG A 107 -33.96 -33.97 13.76
C ARG A 107 -32.63 -33.93 12.99
N THR A 108 -32.12 -32.74 12.70
CA THR A 108 -30.87 -32.59 11.94
C THR A 108 -29.68 -33.22 12.67
N ARG A 109 -28.70 -33.66 11.89
CA ARG A 109 -27.42 -34.15 12.43
C ARG A 109 -26.67 -33.03 13.16
N PHE A 110 -26.72 -31.82 12.59
CA PHE A 110 -26.13 -30.62 13.16
C PHE A 110 -26.63 -30.35 14.57
N PHE A 111 -27.94 -30.40 14.78
CA PHE A 111 -28.50 -30.21 16.12
C PHE A 111 -28.07 -31.32 17.09
N ARG A 112 -28.30 -32.59 16.74
CA ARG A 112 -28.09 -33.72 17.65
C ARG A 112 -26.64 -33.97 18.02
N GLU A 113 -25.71 -33.76 17.08
CA GLU A 113 -24.29 -34.07 17.30
C GLU A 113 -23.45 -32.85 17.70
N TRP A 114 -23.90 -31.62 17.41
CA TRP A 114 -23.12 -30.41 17.70
C TRP A 114 -23.82 -29.46 18.68
N LEU A 115 -25.06 -29.04 18.45
CA LEU A 115 -25.75 -28.09 19.36
C LEU A 115 -26.16 -28.72 20.69
N ALA A 116 -26.84 -29.87 20.66
CA ALA A 116 -27.41 -30.49 21.85
C ALA A 116 -26.35 -30.90 22.90
N PRO A 117 -25.16 -31.44 22.54
CA PRO A 117 -24.10 -31.71 23.53
C PRO A 117 -23.57 -30.47 24.25
N GLN A 118 -23.72 -29.29 23.65
CA GLN A 118 -23.37 -27.98 24.22
C GLN A 118 -24.55 -27.33 24.96
N ASN A 119 -25.68 -28.04 25.07
CA ASN A 119 -26.92 -27.49 25.62
C ASN A 119 -27.41 -26.23 24.88
N LEU A 120 -27.03 -26.02 23.62
CA LEU A 120 -27.50 -24.91 22.78
C LEU A 120 -28.80 -25.32 22.09
N ILE A 121 -29.81 -24.45 22.11
CA ILE A 121 -31.16 -24.80 21.61
C ILE A 121 -31.70 -23.89 20.53
N ASP A 122 -31.32 -22.61 20.54
CA ASP A 122 -31.87 -21.58 19.68
C ASP A 122 -30.88 -20.43 19.54
N GLY A 123 -31.10 -19.52 18.61
CA GLY A 123 -30.24 -18.37 18.41
C GLY A 123 -30.74 -17.41 17.34
N LEU A 124 -30.16 -16.22 17.37
CA LEU A 124 -30.35 -15.19 16.36
C LEU A 124 -29.15 -15.11 15.44
N PHE A 125 -29.41 -14.80 14.18
CA PHE A 125 -28.41 -14.50 13.19
C PHE A 125 -28.86 -13.35 12.30
N SER A 126 -27.90 -12.58 11.80
CA SER A 126 -28.17 -11.52 10.83
C SER A 126 -27.02 -11.37 9.85
N ASN A 127 -27.38 -11.11 8.59
CA ASN A 127 -26.40 -10.76 7.57
C ASN A 127 -25.86 -9.35 7.87
N LEU A 128 -24.55 -9.21 7.99
CA LEU A 128 -23.86 -7.93 8.04
C LEU A 128 -23.48 -7.46 6.63
N GLU A 129 -23.23 -8.41 5.73
CA GLU A 129 -22.92 -8.14 4.34
C GLU A 129 -23.37 -9.28 3.45
N LYS A 130 -23.80 -8.94 2.23
CA LYS A 130 -24.17 -9.89 1.18
C LYS A 130 -23.36 -9.56 -0.07
N GLY A 131 -22.50 -10.47 -0.46
CA GLY A 131 -21.81 -10.50 -1.73
C GLY A 131 -22.47 -11.47 -2.71
N ALA A 132 -21.91 -11.57 -3.93
CA ALA A 132 -22.43 -12.49 -4.95
C ALA A 132 -22.27 -13.97 -4.57
N THR A 133 -21.22 -14.31 -3.81
CA THR A 133 -20.90 -15.68 -3.40
C THR A 133 -20.55 -15.81 -1.93
N SER A 134 -20.59 -14.72 -1.16
CA SER A 134 -20.26 -14.73 0.26
C SER A 134 -21.21 -13.87 1.09
N CYS A 135 -21.39 -14.22 2.35
CA CYS A 135 -22.09 -13.41 3.33
C CYS A 135 -21.30 -13.34 4.63
N ALA A 136 -21.28 -12.16 5.25
CA ALA A 136 -20.78 -11.99 6.62
C ALA A 136 -21.97 -12.02 7.57
N LEU A 137 -21.86 -12.74 8.68
CA LEU A 137 -22.93 -12.95 9.63
C LEU A 137 -22.49 -12.62 11.04
N PHE A 138 -23.43 -12.05 11.79
CA PHE A 138 -23.39 -12.02 13.25
C PHE A 138 -24.36 -13.08 13.77
N THR A 139 -23.91 -13.92 14.69
CA THR A 139 -24.74 -14.93 15.34
C THR A 139 -24.61 -14.88 16.85
N ALA A 140 -25.71 -15.18 17.55
CA ALA A 140 -25.76 -15.28 19.00
C ALA A 140 -26.66 -16.45 19.40
N MET A 141 -26.13 -17.40 20.16
CA MET A 141 -26.85 -18.64 20.54
C MET A 141 -27.27 -18.61 22.01
N ARG A 142 -28.34 -19.30 22.36
CA ARG A 142 -28.82 -19.49 23.75
C ARG A 142 -28.67 -20.93 24.20
N HIS A 143 -28.38 -21.11 25.49
CA HIS A 143 -28.48 -22.40 26.17
C HIS A 143 -29.94 -22.73 26.55
N ALA A 144 -30.24 -24.01 26.73
CA ALA A 144 -31.57 -24.47 27.15
C ALA A 144 -32.06 -23.82 28.46
N GLY A 145 -31.14 -23.57 29.40
CA GLY A 145 -31.46 -22.92 30.67
C GLY A 145 -31.85 -21.45 30.55
N GLN A 146 -31.65 -20.83 29.38
CA GLN A 146 -32.04 -19.45 29.09
C GLN A 146 -33.39 -19.37 28.34
N GLY A 147 -33.98 -20.50 27.94
CA GLY A 147 -35.16 -20.54 27.09
C GLY A 147 -34.90 -20.17 25.63
N GLU A 148 -35.95 -20.21 24.83
CA GLU A 148 -35.97 -19.81 23.42
C GLU A 148 -35.65 -18.31 23.24
N VAL A 149 -35.40 -17.88 22.00
CA VAL A 149 -35.22 -16.46 21.69
C VAL A 149 -36.46 -15.66 22.09
N ASP A 150 -36.28 -14.74 23.03
CA ASP A 150 -37.32 -13.82 23.50
C ASP A 150 -37.26 -12.46 22.78
N ASP A 151 -38.35 -11.69 22.89
CA ASP A 151 -38.45 -10.35 22.28
C ASP A 151 -37.35 -9.41 22.77
N GLU A 152 -36.89 -9.60 24.00
CA GLU A 152 -35.87 -8.75 24.60
C GLU A 152 -34.48 -9.04 24.02
N MET A 153 -34.11 -10.31 23.82
CA MET A 153 -32.89 -10.66 23.09
C MET A 153 -32.96 -10.18 21.65
N ARG A 154 -34.11 -10.33 20.98
CA ARG A 154 -34.32 -9.80 19.62
C ARG A 154 -34.08 -8.29 19.59
N ARG A 155 -34.71 -7.53 20.47
CA ARG A 155 -34.50 -6.08 20.62
C ARG A 155 -33.03 -5.72 20.85
N ARG A 156 -32.34 -6.40 21.79
CA ARG A 156 -30.92 -6.11 22.07
C ARG A 156 -30.03 -6.43 20.88
N PHE A 157 -30.29 -7.54 20.20
CA PHE A 157 -29.58 -7.96 19.00
C PHE A 157 -29.78 -6.94 17.86
N GLU A 158 -31.01 -6.47 17.64
CA GLU A 158 -31.34 -5.39 16.68
C GLU A 158 -30.56 -4.11 16.99
N LEU A 159 -30.42 -3.74 18.26
CA LEU A 159 -29.72 -2.52 18.65
C LEU A 159 -28.22 -2.55 18.34
N VAL A 160 -27.54 -3.69 18.50
CA VAL A 160 -26.07 -3.79 18.30
C VAL A 160 -25.67 -4.12 16.86
N THR A 161 -26.53 -4.82 16.10
CA THR A 161 -26.21 -5.32 14.75
C THR A 161 -25.74 -4.20 13.78
N PRO A 162 -26.40 -3.03 13.70
CA PRO A 162 -25.95 -1.95 12.83
C PRO A 162 -24.56 -1.40 13.20
N HIS A 163 -24.21 -1.41 14.48
CA HIS A 163 -22.90 -0.95 14.95
C HIS A 163 -21.79 -1.93 14.58
N ILE A 164 -22.03 -3.23 14.76
CA ILE A 164 -21.11 -4.29 14.34
C ILE A 164 -20.83 -4.16 12.83
N ARG A 165 -21.88 -4.04 12.02
CA ARG A 165 -21.73 -3.89 10.57
C ARG A 165 -20.93 -2.65 10.20
N ARG A 166 -21.27 -1.48 10.78
CA ARG A 166 -20.56 -0.22 10.51
C ARG A 166 -19.08 -0.34 10.88
N SER A 167 -18.75 -0.93 12.03
CA SER A 167 -17.37 -1.17 12.46
C SER A 167 -16.62 -2.08 11.51
N MET A 168 -17.24 -3.16 11.01
CA MET A 168 -16.63 -4.02 10.00
C MET A 168 -16.35 -3.28 8.68
N LEU A 169 -17.30 -2.44 8.22
CA LEU A 169 -17.10 -1.64 7.01
C LEU A 169 -16.00 -0.59 7.18
N ILE A 170 -15.92 0.06 8.35
CA ILE A 170 -14.85 1.00 8.70
C ILE A 170 -13.50 0.28 8.70
N GLY A 171 -13.41 -0.88 9.37
CA GLY A 171 -12.21 -1.70 9.40
C GLY A 171 -11.72 -2.06 7.99
N LYS A 172 -12.63 -2.50 7.11
CA LYS A 172 -12.30 -2.79 5.69
C LYS A 172 -11.71 -1.58 4.95
N VAL A 173 -12.25 -0.38 5.16
CA VAL A 173 -11.73 0.85 4.54
C VAL A 173 -10.35 1.21 5.09
N ILE A 174 -10.15 1.05 6.39
CA ILE A 174 -8.85 1.29 7.05
C ILE A 174 -7.80 0.30 6.52
N ASP A 175 -8.14 -0.99 6.46
CA ASP A 175 -7.24 -2.03 5.97
C ASP A 175 -6.89 -1.84 4.49
N LEU A 176 -7.86 -1.46 3.64
CA LEU A 176 -7.59 -1.12 2.25
C LEU A 176 -6.56 0.02 2.15
N HIS A 177 -6.76 1.11 2.89
CA HIS A 177 -5.81 2.23 2.89
C HIS A 177 -4.45 1.87 3.49
N ARG A 178 -4.39 0.96 4.48
CA ARG A 178 -3.11 0.42 4.99
C ARG A 178 -2.38 -0.39 3.93
N VAL A 179 -3.08 -1.24 3.19
CA VAL A 179 -2.51 -2.03 2.07
C VAL A 179 -2.02 -1.12 0.95
N GLU A 180 -2.81 -0.12 0.54
CA GLU A 180 -2.40 0.88 -0.46
C GLU A 180 -1.16 1.66 -0.01
N ALA A 181 -1.13 2.09 1.26
CA ALA A 181 0.01 2.82 1.82
C ALA A 181 1.26 1.95 1.91
N ALA A 182 1.13 0.67 2.28
CA ALA A 182 2.23 -0.29 2.30
C ALA A 182 2.77 -0.55 0.89
N ALA A 183 1.89 -0.81 -0.09
CA ALA A 183 2.29 -1.00 -1.49
C ALA A 183 2.98 0.25 -2.08
N LEU A 184 2.50 1.45 -1.71
CA LEU A 184 3.16 2.70 -2.09
C LEU A 184 4.53 2.84 -1.41
N ALA A 185 4.64 2.52 -0.12
CA ALA A 185 5.90 2.55 0.61
C ALA A 185 6.92 1.56 0.01
N ASP A 186 6.51 0.33 -0.29
CA ASP A 186 7.33 -0.68 -0.95
C ASP A 186 7.82 -0.19 -2.33
N SER A 187 6.92 0.39 -3.13
CA SER A 187 7.28 0.99 -4.43
C SER A 187 8.29 2.13 -4.31
N LEU A 188 8.19 2.92 -3.23
CA LEU A 188 9.13 4.00 -2.94
C LEU A 188 10.48 3.46 -2.46
N ASP A 189 10.52 2.32 -1.77
CA ASP A 189 11.74 1.66 -1.32
C ASP A 189 12.54 1.03 -2.47
N GLU A 190 11.87 0.63 -3.56
CA GLU A 190 12.53 0.17 -4.79
C GLU A 190 13.24 1.30 -5.57
N LEU A 191 12.92 2.57 -5.30
CA LEU A 191 13.57 3.69 -5.97
C LEU A 191 15.06 3.76 -5.60
N ALA A 192 15.92 3.76 -6.63
CA ALA A 192 17.36 3.97 -6.46
C ALA A 192 17.70 5.37 -5.91
N SER A 193 16.80 6.35 -6.06
CA SER A 193 16.98 7.69 -5.50
C SER A 193 16.54 7.73 -4.03
N ALA A 194 17.32 8.42 -3.20
CA ALA A 194 16.94 8.66 -1.80
C ALA A 194 15.76 9.63 -1.74
N MET A 195 14.69 9.26 -1.05
CA MET A 195 13.51 10.10 -0.85
C MET A 195 13.29 10.40 0.64
N PHE A 196 13.04 11.67 0.96
CA PHE A 196 12.65 12.14 2.28
C PHE A 196 11.31 12.88 2.20
N ILE A 197 10.41 12.64 3.15
CA ILE A 197 9.30 13.54 3.46
C ILE A 197 9.66 14.26 4.74
N VAL A 198 9.62 15.58 4.72
CA VAL A 198 10.02 16.42 5.86
C VAL A 198 8.94 17.41 6.25
N ASP A 199 8.92 17.78 7.53
CA ASP A 199 8.18 18.94 8.00
C ASP A 199 8.92 20.25 7.66
N SER A 200 8.27 21.38 7.95
CA SER A 200 8.82 22.70 7.71
C SER A 200 10.05 23.04 8.54
N THR A 201 10.32 22.28 9.60
CA THR A 201 11.51 22.42 10.44
C THR A 201 12.63 21.46 10.01
N GLY A 202 12.41 20.68 8.94
CA GLY A 202 13.33 19.65 8.46
C GLY A 202 13.28 18.34 9.25
N ARG A 203 12.29 18.13 10.13
CA ARG A 203 12.08 16.82 10.77
C ARG A 203 11.65 15.82 9.72
N ILE A 204 12.29 14.66 9.69
CA ILE A 204 11.97 13.57 8.80
C ILE A 204 10.65 12.94 9.26
N VAL A 205 9.63 13.03 8.41
CA VAL A 205 8.33 12.36 8.58
C VAL A 205 8.40 10.95 7.99
N HIS A 206 9.10 10.79 6.86
CA HIS A 206 9.31 9.49 6.21
C HIS A 206 10.61 9.50 5.40
N ALA A 207 11.27 8.35 5.27
CA ALA A 207 12.43 8.16 4.42
C ALA A 207 12.39 6.74 3.83
N ASN A 208 12.73 6.60 2.55
CA ASN A 208 12.80 5.28 1.89
C ASN A 208 14.14 4.56 2.20
N ALA A 209 14.27 3.30 1.80
CA ALA A 209 15.47 2.49 2.00
C ALA A 209 16.75 3.14 1.43
N SER A 210 16.66 3.78 0.26
CA SER A 210 17.77 4.52 -0.35
C SER A 210 18.17 5.76 0.48
N ALA A 211 17.21 6.44 1.10
CA ALA A 211 17.44 7.59 1.96
C ALA A 211 18.10 7.19 3.30
N HIS A 212 17.67 6.08 3.90
CA HIS A 212 18.32 5.52 5.07
C HIS A 212 19.78 5.15 4.79
N ARG A 213 20.07 4.53 3.63
CA ARG A 213 21.44 4.26 3.19
C ARG A 213 22.26 5.54 3.03
N LEU A 214 21.69 6.56 2.37
CA LEU A 214 22.37 7.85 2.15
C LEU A 214 22.74 8.56 3.47
N ILE A 215 21.85 8.53 4.47
CA ILE A 215 22.16 9.03 5.82
C ILE A 215 23.24 8.17 6.48
N GLY A 216 23.13 6.85 6.39
CA GLY A 216 24.07 5.90 6.99
C GLY A 216 25.49 6.04 6.47
N GLU A 217 25.66 6.39 5.19
CA GLU A 217 26.97 6.72 4.62
C GLU A 217 27.59 7.98 5.25
N ALA A 218 26.77 8.90 5.80
CA ALA A 218 27.20 10.12 6.48
C ALA A 218 28.18 10.99 5.66
N LYS A 219 28.00 11.03 4.33
CA LYS A 219 28.85 11.78 3.40
C LYS A 219 28.26 13.13 3.00
N VAL A 220 26.97 13.18 2.68
CA VAL A 220 26.31 14.37 2.09
C VAL A 220 25.20 14.92 2.99
N LEU A 221 24.38 14.05 3.55
CA LEU A 221 23.32 14.38 4.48
C LEU A 221 23.50 13.59 5.78
N ARG A 222 22.96 14.14 6.87
CA ARG A 222 22.89 13.50 8.18
C ARG A 222 21.51 13.72 8.79
N ALA A 223 21.13 12.84 9.70
CA ALA A 223 20.00 13.06 10.58
C ALA A 223 20.49 13.29 12.02
N THR A 224 20.03 14.35 12.66
CA THR A 224 20.34 14.66 14.07
C THR A 224 19.04 14.97 14.80
N ASN A 225 18.73 14.21 15.85
CA ASN A 225 17.46 14.30 16.58
C ASN A 225 16.22 14.24 15.66
N GLY A 226 16.28 13.36 14.64
CA GLY A 226 15.21 13.20 13.64
C GLY A 226 15.11 14.33 12.62
N ARG A 227 16.02 15.31 12.60
CA ARG A 227 16.07 16.39 11.61
C ARG A 227 17.14 16.15 10.58
N LEU A 228 16.78 16.34 9.31
CA LEU A 228 17.67 16.22 8.17
C LEU A 228 18.53 17.49 8.04
N ALA A 229 19.83 17.30 7.82
CA ALA A 229 20.77 18.39 7.63
C ALA A 229 21.83 18.03 6.58
N ALA A 230 22.26 19.01 5.81
CA ALA A 230 23.47 18.89 4.99
C ALA A 230 24.72 19.08 5.87
N PHE A 231 25.83 18.45 5.47
CA PHE A 231 27.11 18.65 6.16
C PHE A 231 27.70 20.04 5.91
N ASP A 232 27.54 20.58 4.71
CA ASP A 232 27.95 21.94 4.39
C ASP A 232 26.95 22.94 5.00
N PRO A 233 27.40 23.91 5.82
CA PRO A 233 26.51 24.87 6.49
C PRO A 233 25.71 25.77 5.55
N GLN A 234 26.27 26.14 4.40
CA GLN A 234 25.61 27.00 3.43
C GLN A 234 24.51 26.21 2.70
N GLU A 235 24.82 25.00 2.25
CA GLU A 235 23.84 24.09 1.64
C GLU A 235 22.71 23.75 2.63
N ASN A 236 23.05 23.53 3.91
CA ASN A 236 22.07 23.26 4.95
C ASN A 236 21.10 24.42 5.18
N ARG A 237 21.59 25.66 5.14
CA ARG A 237 20.74 26.85 5.26
C ARG A 237 19.76 26.95 4.10
N VAL A 238 20.24 26.76 2.87
CA VAL A 238 19.37 26.76 1.67
C VAL A 238 18.29 25.69 1.77
N LEU A 239 18.66 24.49 2.24
CA LEU A 239 17.74 23.37 2.39
C LEU A 239 16.62 23.66 3.41
N LEU A 240 16.96 24.26 4.56
CA LEU A 240 15.97 24.67 5.58
C LEU A 240 15.09 25.83 5.11
N ASP A 241 15.64 26.80 4.39
CA ASP A 241 14.89 27.92 3.81
C ASP A 241 13.84 27.40 2.82
N VAL A 242 14.21 26.41 1.99
CA VAL A 242 13.30 25.77 1.04
C VAL A 242 12.20 24.95 1.74
N PHE A 243 12.52 24.20 2.80
CA PHE A 243 11.51 23.47 3.58
C PHE A 243 10.51 24.41 4.25
N THR A 244 11.00 25.54 4.76
CA THR A 244 10.16 26.59 5.35
C THR A 244 9.25 27.21 4.29
N ALA A 245 9.80 27.59 3.13
CA ALA A 245 9.04 28.17 2.03
C ALA A 245 7.98 27.20 1.46
N ALA A 246 8.24 25.89 1.50
CA ALA A 246 7.30 24.86 1.06
C ALA A 246 5.99 24.83 1.87
N GLN A 247 5.94 25.38 3.10
CA GLN A 247 4.68 25.57 3.83
C GLN A 247 3.68 26.46 3.06
N GLY A 248 4.18 27.47 2.35
CA GLY A 248 3.35 28.39 1.56
C GLY A 248 2.68 27.71 0.35
N GLY A 249 3.21 26.56 -0.07
CA GLY A 249 2.75 25.73 -1.17
C GLY A 249 3.26 26.14 -2.54
N ASP A 250 2.56 25.68 -3.59
CA ASP A 250 2.95 25.85 -5.01
C ASP A 250 3.28 27.30 -5.42
N GLY A 251 2.70 28.29 -4.74
CA GLY A 251 2.91 29.71 -5.03
C GLY A 251 4.27 30.27 -4.62
N ALA A 252 4.96 29.66 -3.65
CA ALA A 252 6.26 30.14 -3.16
C ALA A 252 7.46 29.42 -3.81
N VAL A 253 7.27 28.17 -4.23
CA VAL A 253 8.34 27.27 -4.70
C VAL A 253 8.17 26.87 -6.19
N GLY A 254 6.97 27.08 -6.75
CA GLY A 254 6.62 26.68 -8.12
C GLY A 254 6.37 25.18 -8.27
N LYS A 255 5.45 24.80 -9.17
CA LYS A 255 5.03 23.40 -9.40
C LYS A 255 6.15 22.43 -9.83
N ARG A 256 7.32 22.95 -10.24
CA ARG A 256 8.47 22.14 -10.69
C ARG A 256 9.43 21.76 -9.56
N GLY A 257 9.23 22.29 -8.35
CA GLY A 257 10.16 22.11 -7.24
C GLY A 257 11.46 22.92 -7.39
N ILE A 258 12.28 22.92 -6.35
CA ILE A 258 13.59 23.58 -6.30
C ILE A 258 14.69 22.52 -6.36
N ALA A 259 15.66 22.70 -7.26
CA ALA A 259 16.88 21.89 -7.31
C ALA A 259 17.97 22.56 -6.45
N ILE A 260 18.52 21.83 -5.50
CA ILE A 260 19.57 22.27 -4.59
C ILE A 260 20.81 21.41 -4.86
N PRO A 261 21.94 21.99 -5.32
CA PRO A 261 23.20 21.26 -5.41
C PRO A 261 23.70 20.96 -3.99
N LEU A 262 24.15 19.73 -3.78
CA LEU A 262 24.75 19.27 -2.53
C LEU A 262 26.14 18.71 -2.79
N LYS A 263 27.06 18.92 -1.85
CA LYS A 263 28.42 18.41 -1.93
C LYS A 263 28.70 17.44 -0.80
N ALA A 264 29.11 16.23 -1.16
CA ALA A 264 29.60 15.27 -0.19
C ALA A 264 30.97 15.68 0.36
N ARG A 265 31.27 15.27 1.59
CA ARG A 265 32.59 15.42 2.22
C ARG A 265 33.73 14.78 1.41
N THR A 266 33.41 13.78 0.59
CA THR A 266 34.32 13.08 -0.34
C THR A 266 34.56 13.85 -1.65
N GLY A 267 33.88 14.98 -1.88
CA GLY A 267 33.96 15.78 -3.10
C GLY A 267 32.96 15.39 -4.19
N GLU A 268 32.21 14.29 -4.01
CA GLU A 268 31.14 13.90 -4.91
C GLU A 268 29.99 14.92 -4.89
N ARG A 269 29.33 15.12 -6.04
CA ARG A 269 28.20 16.05 -6.18
C ARG A 269 26.89 15.30 -6.18
N TYR A 270 25.88 15.92 -5.58
CA TYR A 270 24.51 15.43 -5.49
C TYR A 270 23.56 16.55 -5.88
N VAL A 271 22.35 16.20 -6.30
CA VAL A 271 21.25 17.13 -6.51
C VAL A 271 20.07 16.69 -5.68
N ALA A 272 19.58 17.59 -4.83
CA ALA A 272 18.34 17.44 -4.10
C ALA A 272 17.22 18.19 -4.84
N HIS A 273 16.18 17.48 -5.27
CA HIS A 273 14.97 18.07 -5.81
C HIS A 273 13.90 18.11 -4.72
N VAL A 274 13.50 19.31 -4.30
CA VAL A 274 12.49 19.53 -3.28
C VAL A 274 11.16 19.93 -3.92
N LEU A 275 10.12 19.15 -3.66
CA LEU A 275 8.76 19.34 -4.13
C LEU A 275 7.86 19.71 -2.93
N PRO A 276 7.14 20.83 -2.96
CA PRO A 276 6.21 21.18 -1.90
C PRO A 276 5.05 20.19 -1.86
N LEU A 277 4.70 19.69 -0.67
CA LEU A 277 3.62 18.73 -0.48
C LEU A 277 2.35 19.41 0.02
N THR A 278 1.88 20.44 -0.70
CA THR A 278 0.60 21.08 -0.39
C THR A 278 -0.38 20.83 -1.52
N SER A 279 -1.13 19.73 -1.45
CA SER A 279 -2.31 19.58 -2.31
C SER A 279 -3.46 20.42 -1.76
N GLY A 280 -4.16 21.15 -2.63
CA GLY A 280 -5.26 22.05 -2.25
C GLY A 280 -6.42 21.38 -1.48
N ALA A 281 -6.58 20.05 -1.57
CA ALA A 281 -7.57 19.30 -0.79
C ALA A 281 -7.15 19.11 0.69
N ARG A 282 -5.85 18.94 0.96
CA ARG A 282 -5.32 18.73 2.33
C ARG A 282 -5.44 19.99 3.20
N ARG A 283 -5.39 21.17 2.60
CA ARG A 283 -5.53 22.46 3.32
C ARG A 283 -6.97 22.75 3.78
N LYS A 284 -7.99 22.11 3.17
CA LYS A 284 -9.41 22.31 3.51
C LYS A 284 -9.90 21.49 4.71
N ALA A 285 -9.16 20.47 5.12
CA ALA A 285 -9.58 19.54 6.17
C ALA A 285 -9.29 20.00 7.61
N GLY A 286 -8.62 21.14 7.83
CA GLY A 286 -8.36 21.68 9.17
C GLY A 286 -7.41 20.85 10.07
N VAL A 287 -6.91 19.71 9.58
CA VAL A 287 -5.95 18.86 10.29
C VAL A 287 -4.54 19.34 10.02
N SER A 288 -3.80 19.68 11.08
CA SER A 288 -2.38 20.05 11.00
C SER A 288 -1.54 18.84 10.60
N TYR A 289 -1.30 18.67 9.29
CA TYR A 289 -0.35 17.67 8.79
C TYR A 289 1.08 18.16 8.99
N SER A 290 1.96 17.27 9.47
CA SER A 290 3.37 17.57 9.70
C SER A 290 4.19 17.65 8.41
N ALA A 291 3.81 17.00 7.32
CA ALA A 291 4.61 16.98 6.08
C ALA A 291 4.49 18.29 5.26
N ALA A 292 5.62 18.93 4.97
CA ALA A 292 5.72 20.17 4.19
C ALA A 292 6.33 19.96 2.80
N ALA A 293 7.30 19.05 2.65
CA ALA A 293 8.00 18.82 1.38
C ALA A 293 8.44 17.36 1.20
N ALA A 294 8.51 16.93 -0.06
CA ALA A 294 9.20 15.73 -0.50
C ALA A 294 10.55 16.14 -1.12
N MET A 295 11.62 15.45 -0.76
CA MET A 295 12.95 15.70 -1.30
C MET A 295 13.54 14.42 -1.88
N PHE A 296 13.93 14.48 -3.15
CA PHE A 296 14.63 13.40 -3.85
C PHE A 296 16.10 13.76 -4.00
N VAL A 297 17.00 12.91 -3.53
CA VAL A 297 18.44 13.12 -3.60
C VAL A 297 19.07 12.04 -4.45
N ARG A 298 19.79 12.48 -5.47
CA ARG A 298 20.54 11.60 -6.37
C ARG A 298 21.96 12.09 -6.51
N LYS A 299 22.90 11.15 -6.66
CA LYS A 299 24.27 11.48 -7.06
C LYS A 299 24.18 12.17 -8.41
N ALA A 300 24.80 13.34 -8.53
CA ALA A 300 24.98 13.99 -9.81
C ALA A 300 25.95 13.10 -10.58
N MET A 301 25.40 12.25 -11.46
CA MET A 301 26.23 11.68 -12.51
C MET A 301 26.72 12.88 -13.30
N LEU A 302 28.01 13.16 -13.24
CA LEU A 302 28.63 14.04 -14.22
C LEU A 302 28.20 13.47 -15.57
N ASP A 303 27.48 14.25 -16.36
CA ASP A 303 27.26 13.96 -17.78
C ASP A 303 28.66 13.86 -18.40
N LEU A 304 29.22 12.65 -18.41
CA LEU A 304 30.29 12.31 -19.32
C LEU A 304 29.62 12.34 -20.70
N PRO A 305 30.09 13.18 -21.64
CA PRO A 305 29.52 13.22 -22.97
C PRO A 305 29.48 11.78 -23.50
N SER A 306 28.37 11.40 -24.12
CA SER A 306 28.30 10.13 -24.81
C SER A 306 29.50 10.00 -25.77
N PRO A 307 30.03 8.80 -26.07
CA PRO A 307 31.16 8.67 -26.99
C PRO A 307 30.99 9.47 -28.30
N PRO A 308 29.79 9.55 -28.91
CA PRO A 308 29.54 10.46 -30.04
C PRO A 308 29.79 11.93 -29.73
N GLU A 309 29.31 12.46 -28.61
CA GLU A 309 29.49 13.86 -28.21
C GLU A 309 30.95 14.16 -27.85
N ALA A 310 31.63 13.24 -27.18
CA ALA A 310 33.05 13.38 -26.84
C ALA A 310 33.93 13.45 -28.09
N ILE A 311 33.71 12.54 -29.05
CA ILE A 311 34.42 12.51 -30.34
C ILE A 311 34.08 13.76 -31.17
N ALA A 312 32.79 14.15 -31.22
CA ALA A 312 32.36 15.33 -31.96
C ALA A 312 33.03 16.60 -31.47
N HIS A 313 33.09 16.77 -30.15
CA HIS A 313 33.70 17.94 -29.53
C HIS A 313 35.24 17.93 -29.69
N GLN A 314 35.88 16.79 -29.44
CA GLN A 314 37.35 16.67 -29.52
C GLN A 314 37.88 16.95 -30.93
N PHE A 315 37.20 16.40 -31.95
CA PHE A 315 37.66 16.48 -33.35
C PHE A 315 36.88 17.51 -34.19
N LYS A 316 36.00 18.31 -33.54
CA LYS A 316 35.16 19.34 -34.19
C LYS A 316 34.41 18.78 -35.41
N LEU A 317 33.85 17.59 -35.23
CA LEU A 317 33.05 16.93 -36.26
C LEU A 317 31.65 17.55 -36.28
N THR A 318 31.11 17.74 -37.48
CA THR A 318 29.74 18.18 -37.70
C THR A 318 28.76 17.03 -37.45
N PRO A 319 27.47 17.31 -37.22
CA PRO A 319 26.45 16.26 -37.05
C PRO A 319 26.40 15.27 -38.23
N ALA A 320 26.65 15.74 -39.46
CA ALA A 320 26.69 14.89 -40.65
C ALA A 320 27.92 13.96 -40.67
N GLU A 321 29.09 14.45 -40.26
CA GLU A 321 30.32 13.67 -40.18
C GLU A 321 30.24 12.60 -39.08
N ILE A 322 29.65 12.94 -37.92
CA ILE A 322 29.39 12.00 -36.83
C ILE A 322 28.44 10.89 -37.27
N ARG A 323 27.34 11.26 -37.91
CA ARG A 323 26.36 10.29 -38.43
C ARG A 323 27.01 9.29 -39.39
N VAL A 324 27.88 9.75 -40.30
CA VAL A 324 28.61 8.86 -41.22
C VAL A 324 29.67 8.04 -40.48
N LEU A 325 30.42 8.62 -39.55
CA LEU A 325 31.45 7.92 -38.78
C LEU A 325 30.87 6.71 -38.02
N PHE A 326 29.79 6.90 -37.27
CA PHE A 326 29.19 5.81 -36.49
C PHE A 326 28.54 4.74 -37.38
N ALA A 327 27.86 5.14 -38.46
CA ALA A 327 27.32 4.19 -39.43
C ALA A 327 28.42 3.32 -40.06
N ILE A 328 29.59 3.90 -40.33
CA ILE A 328 30.76 3.18 -40.86
C ILE A 328 31.35 2.20 -39.83
N VAL A 329 31.35 2.55 -38.55
CA VAL A 329 31.82 1.65 -37.49
C VAL A 329 30.87 0.48 -37.27
N GLU A 330 29.56 0.72 -37.36
CA GLU A 330 28.54 -0.30 -37.12
C GLU A 330 28.30 -1.20 -38.34
N ILE A 331 28.22 -0.62 -39.54
CA ILE A 331 27.76 -1.30 -40.78
C ILE A 331 28.94 -1.62 -41.70
N GLY A 332 30.04 -0.87 -41.60
CA GLY A 332 31.26 -1.11 -42.37
C GLY A 332 31.34 -0.30 -43.67
N GLY A 333 31.03 -0.92 -44.81
CA GLY A 333 31.34 -0.39 -46.13
C GLY A 333 30.54 0.87 -46.52
N ALA A 334 31.15 1.70 -47.38
CA ALA A 334 30.52 2.93 -47.86
C ALA A 334 29.24 2.70 -48.70
N PRO A 335 29.13 1.65 -49.53
CA PRO A 335 27.88 1.30 -50.24
C PRO A 335 26.71 1.00 -49.29
N GLU A 336 26.98 0.21 -48.24
CA GLU A 336 25.98 -0.20 -47.26
C GLU A 336 25.52 1.00 -46.41
N VAL A 337 26.46 1.85 -45.99
CA VAL A 337 26.15 3.08 -45.26
C VAL A 337 25.38 4.08 -46.13
N ALA A 338 25.68 4.19 -47.42
CA ALA A 338 24.94 5.04 -48.34
C ALA A 338 23.47 4.63 -48.42
N SER A 339 23.21 3.32 -48.52
CA SER A 339 21.86 2.74 -48.51
C SER A 339 21.12 3.02 -47.20
N VAL A 340 21.75 2.74 -46.05
CA VAL A 340 21.13 2.91 -44.72
C VAL A 340 20.85 4.39 -44.41
N LEU A 341 21.76 5.29 -44.79
CA LEU A 341 21.63 6.72 -44.50
C LEU A 341 20.82 7.48 -45.56
N GLY A 342 20.40 6.84 -46.65
CA GLY A 342 19.63 7.47 -47.73
C GLY A 342 20.40 8.56 -48.49
N ILE A 343 21.72 8.40 -48.66
CA ILE A 343 22.61 9.36 -49.34
C ILE A 343 23.47 8.66 -50.39
N SER A 344 24.10 9.40 -51.31
CA SER A 344 24.97 8.77 -52.32
C SER A 344 26.30 8.27 -51.74
N GLU A 345 26.87 7.21 -52.31
CA GLU A 345 28.21 6.73 -51.94
C GLU A 345 29.28 7.83 -52.03
N GLN A 346 29.17 8.72 -53.02
CA GLN A 346 30.08 9.85 -53.17
C GLN A 346 29.98 10.83 -52.00
N THR A 347 28.79 11.00 -51.43
CA THR A 347 28.53 11.82 -50.24
C THR A 347 29.14 11.18 -49.00
N VAL A 348 29.00 9.86 -48.83
CA VAL A 348 29.67 9.09 -47.76
C VAL A 348 31.18 9.24 -47.85
N LYS A 349 31.77 9.07 -49.05
CA LYS A 349 33.23 9.22 -49.28
C LYS A 349 33.71 10.64 -48.95
N THR A 350 32.92 11.67 -49.28
CA THR A 350 33.25 13.07 -48.96
C THR A 350 33.22 13.33 -47.46
N HIS A 351 32.24 12.80 -46.72
CA HIS A 351 32.21 12.89 -45.27
C HIS A 351 33.37 12.12 -44.61
N LEU A 352 33.67 10.91 -45.09
CA LEU A 352 34.82 10.12 -44.62
C LEU A 352 36.15 10.85 -44.83
N HIS A 353 36.35 11.48 -45.98
CA HIS A 353 37.55 12.26 -46.25
C HIS A 353 37.75 13.39 -45.23
N ARG A 354 36.69 14.16 -44.94
CA ARG A 354 36.73 15.21 -43.91
C ARG A 354 36.95 14.65 -42.50
N THR A 355 36.36 13.50 -42.19
CA THR A 355 36.57 12.83 -40.90
C THR A 355 38.01 12.32 -40.77
N PHE A 356 38.63 11.81 -41.83
CA PHE A 356 40.05 11.42 -41.84
C PHE A 356 40.96 12.61 -41.55
N GLU A 357 40.72 13.74 -42.21
CA GLU A 357 41.48 14.98 -41.97
C GLU A 357 41.34 15.49 -40.54
N LYS A 358 40.11 15.54 -40.02
CA LYS A 358 39.83 16.06 -38.67
C LYS A 358 40.31 15.16 -37.53
N THR A 359 40.36 13.85 -37.77
CA THR A 359 40.81 12.87 -36.76
C THR A 359 42.26 12.42 -36.95
N ALA A 360 42.96 12.94 -37.97
CA ALA A 360 44.32 12.56 -38.36
C ALA A 360 44.49 11.04 -38.64
N THR A 361 43.44 10.40 -39.17
CA THR A 361 43.43 8.97 -39.53
C THR A 361 43.51 8.79 -41.05
N ARG A 362 43.88 7.59 -41.53
CA ARG A 362 44.12 7.36 -42.97
C ARG A 362 43.26 6.23 -43.57
N ARG A 363 42.73 5.33 -42.75
CA ARG A 363 41.91 4.19 -43.19
C ARG A 363 40.71 3.99 -42.27
N GLN A 364 39.62 3.42 -42.79
CA GLN A 364 38.42 3.13 -41.98
C GLN A 364 38.74 2.31 -40.71
N ALA A 365 39.66 1.35 -40.81
CA ALA A 365 40.10 0.57 -39.64
C ALA A 365 40.70 1.44 -38.51
N ASP A 366 41.31 2.58 -38.85
CA ASP A 366 41.86 3.52 -37.87
C ASP A 366 40.74 4.32 -37.18
N LEU A 367 39.66 4.66 -37.92
CA LEU A 367 38.46 5.27 -37.34
C LEU A 367 37.73 4.31 -36.40
N VAL A 368 37.63 3.03 -36.75
CA VAL A 368 37.03 2.00 -35.89
C VAL A 368 37.82 1.87 -34.58
N LYS A 369 39.16 1.84 -34.65
CA LYS A 369 40.03 1.82 -33.46
C LYS A 369 39.89 3.08 -32.61
N LEU A 370 39.76 4.24 -33.26
CA LEU A 370 39.54 5.52 -32.58
C LEU A 370 38.18 5.55 -31.87
N VAL A 371 37.11 5.07 -32.48
CA VAL A 371 35.81 4.99 -31.81
C VAL A 371 35.85 3.96 -30.66
N ALA A 372 36.50 2.82 -30.87
CA ALA A 372 36.67 1.79 -29.84
C ALA A 372 37.44 2.30 -28.61
N SER A 373 38.42 3.21 -28.76
CA SER A 373 39.14 3.79 -27.62
C SER A 373 38.30 4.77 -26.78
N TYR A 374 37.17 5.25 -27.31
CA TYR A 374 36.20 6.06 -26.58
C TYR A 374 35.05 5.21 -26.00
N SER A 375 34.87 3.98 -26.48
CA SER A 375 33.89 3.03 -25.97
C SER A 375 34.47 2.07 -24.91
N GLY A 376 35.79 1.88 -24.87
CA GLY A 376 36.49 1.08 -23.86
C GLY A 376 36.92 1.93 -22.66
N ARG A 377 36.29 1.73 -21.50
CA ARG A 377 36.91 2.09 -20.21
C ARG A 377 37.94 1.00 -19.83
N PRO A 378 39.05 1.33 -19.16
CA PRO A 378 39.78 0.33 -18.39
C PRO A 378 38.91 -0.27 -17.28
#